data_AF-A0A956ZQJ3-F1
#
_entry.id   AF-A0A956ZQJ3-F1
#
_cell.length_a   1.000
_cell.length_b   1.000
_cell.length_c   1.000
_cell.angle_alpha   90.00
_cell.angle_beta   90.00
_cell.angle_gamma   90.00
#
_symmetry.space_group_name_H-M   'P 1'
#
loop_
_entity.id
_entity.type
_entity.pdbx_description
1 polymer ?
#
loop_
_entity_poly.entity_id
_entity_poly.type
_entity_poly.pdbx_seq_one_letter_code
_entity_poly.pdbx_strand_id
1 'polypeptide(L)'
;MPLENGAADSDTVYSFDPAIAGRRVHADGGAAAIGSRLASREMFEGRLTGQRMDQGDPPWRWCEIGDLVAKPEEFDGETVWCEESYIYEIDGEAS
;
A
#
# COMPACT_ATOMS: atom_id res chain seq x y z
N MET A 1 27.06 -5.60 -28.50
CA MET A 1 27.01 -4.92 -27.19
C MET A 1 25.94 -3.84 -27.31
N PRO A 2 24.93 -3.75 -26.43
CA PRO A 2 24.30 -4.74 -25.57
C PRO A 2 22.91 -5.18 -26.12
N LEU A 3 22.39 -6.28 -25.59
CA LEU A 3 21.05 -6.79 -25.84
C LEU A 3 20.06 -5.96 -25.01
N GLU A 4 19.19 -5.20 -25.67
CA GLU A 4 18.05 -4.53 -25.02
C GLU A 4 17.05 -5.61 -24.58
N ASN A 5 17.34 -6.21 -23.42
CA ASN A 5 16.39 -7.01 -22.67
C ASN A 5 15.49 -6.06 -21.90
N GLY A 6 14.18 -6.12 -22.13
CA GLY A 6 13.21 -5.36 -21.35
C GLY A 6 11.79 -5.55 -21.85
N ALA A 7 11.30 -6.79 -21.86
CA ALA A 7 9.88 -7.05 -21.96
C ALA A 7 9.19 -6.55 -20.68
N ALA A 8 8.21 -5.64 -20.81
CA ALA A 8 6.89 -5.66 -20.14
C ALA A 8 6.32 -4.24 -19.98
N ASP A 9 5.27 -3.95 -20.75
CA ASP A 9 4.23 -2.97 -20.47
C ASP A 9 3.52 -3.39 -19.16
N SER A 10 4.12 -3.06 -18.01
CA SER A 10 3.62 -3.22 -16.63
C SER A 10 4.68 -2.64 -15.67
N ASP A 11 4.85 -1.33 -15.64
CA ASP A 11 5.77 -0.67 -14.71
C ASP A 11 5.18 -0.73 -13.31
N THR A 12 5.39 -1.86 -12.63
CA THR A 12 5.10 -2.04 -11.21
C THR A 12 6.43 -2.28 -10.50
N VAL A 13 6.90 -1.28 -9.77
CA VAL A 13 8.17 -1.31 -9.05
C VAL A 13 7.87 -1.58 -7.58
N TYR A 14 8.33 -2.72 -7.07
CA TYR A 14 8.27 -3.03 -5.65
C TYR A 14 9.55 -2.55 -4.96
N SER A 15 9.37 -1.77 -3.89
CA SER A 15 10.44 -1.21 -3.07
C SER A 15 10.20 -1.56 -1.61
N PHE A 16 11.26 -1.65 -0.81
CA PHE A 16 11.14 -1.84 0.64
C PHE A 16 11.77 -0.66 1.37
N ASP A 17 10.99 0.00 2.21
CA ASP A 17 11.40 1.11 3.04
C ASP A 17 11.34 0.72 4.53
N PRO A 18 12.50 0.46 5.16
CA PRO A 18 12.54 0.10 6.58
C PRO A 18 12.23 1.28 7.51
N ALA A 19 12.22 2.52 7.03
CA ALA A 19 11.95 3.69 7.86
C ALA A 19 10.46 3.82 8.18
N ILE A 20 9.60 3.38 7.26
CA ILE A 20 8.15 3.30 7.51
C ILE A 20 7.71 1.95 8.11
N ALA A 21 8.56 0.92 8.04
CA ALA A 21 8.27 -0.39 8.58
C ALA A 21 8.01 -0.31 10.10
N GLY A 22 6.90 -0.88 10.54
CA GLY A 22 6.50 -0.90 11.94
C GLY A 22 5.70 0.31 12.40
N ARG A 23 5.46 1.32 11.54
CA ARG A 23 4.65 2.51 11.88
C ARG A 23 3.16 2.16 11.85
N ARG A 24 2.43 2.61 12.87
CA ARG A 24 0.97 2.44 12.92
C ARG A 24 0.29 3.46 12.02
N VAL A 25 -0.55 2.97 11.13
CA VAL A 25 -1.25 3.79 10.15
C VAL A 25 -2.70 3.37 10.02
N HIS A 26 -3.52 4.34 9.64
CA HIS A 26 -4.89 4.18 9.23
C HIS A 26 -4.96 4.37 7.72
N ALA A 27 -5.48 3.38 6.99
CA ALA A 27 -5.78 3.46 5.58
C ALA A 27 -7.27 3.67 5.36
N ASP A 28 -7.63 4.72 4.64
CA ASP A 28 -9.00 4.94 4.16
C ASP A 28 -9.11 4.42 2.72
N GLY A 29 -9.82 3.31 2.50
CA GLY A 29 -9.93 2.71 1.16
C GLY A 29 -8.90 1.63 0.84
N GLY A 30 -8.41 0.93 1.86
CA GLY A 30 -7.77 -0.38 1.65
C GLY A 30 -8.74 -1.34 0.97
N ALA A 31 -8.23 -2.30 0.20
CA ALA A 31 -9.01 -3.24 -0.60
C ALA A 31 -9.59 -2.70 -1.92
N ALA A 32 -9.02 -1.62 -2.47
CA ALA A 32 -9.02 -1.49 -3.93
C ALA A 32 -8.17 -2.64 -4.51
N ALA A 33 -8.79 -3.81 -4.73
CA ALA A 33 -8.21 -4.86 -5.54
C ALA A 33 -7.67 -4.20 -6.82
N ILE A 34 -6.41 -4.45 -7.19
CA ILE A 34 -5.77 -3.85 -8.37
C ILE A 34 -6.75 -3.93 -9.56
N GLY A 35 -7.32 -2.79 -9.96
CA GLY A 35 -8.34 -2.69 -11.02
C GLY A 35 -9.80 -2.45 -10.60
N SER A 36 -10.14 -2.49 -9.31
CA SER A 36 -11.48 -2.19 -8.81
C SER A 36 -11.57 -0.71 -8.43
N ARG A 37 -12.29 0.06 -9.25
CA ARG A 37 -12.46 1.54 -9.14
C ARG A 37 -13.36 1.96 -7.96
N LEU A 38 -13.64 1.04 -7.04
CA LEU A 38 -14.39 1.32 -5.84
C LEU A 38 -13.37 1.36 -4.70
N ALA A 39 -12.91 2.57 -4.38
CA ALA A 39 -12.41 2.86 -3.05
C ALA A 39 -13.60 2.64 -2.12
N SER A 40 -13.80 1.40 -1.66
CA SER A 40 -14.73 1.12 -0.58
C SER A 40 -14.32 2.05 0.55
N ARG A 41 -15.27 2.77 1.15
CA ARG A 41 -15.02 3.62 2.33
C ARG A 41 -14.82 2.74 3.56
N GLU A 42 -13.92 1.79 3.44
CA GLU A 42 -13.57 0.83 4.46
C GLU A 42 -12.27 1.31 5.08
N MET A 43 -12.33 1.42 6.41
CA MET A 43 -11.25 1.92 7.24
C MET A 43 -10.44 0.73 7.71
N PHE A 44 -9.15 0.74 7.41
CA PHE A 44 -8.20 -0.26 7.83
C PHE A 44 -7.22 0.38 8.79
N GLU A 45 -7.03 -0.22 9.95
CA GLU A 45 -5.97 0.17 10.89
C GLU A 45 -4.98 -0.96 10.98
N GLY A 46 -3.69 -0.65 10.82
CA GLY A 46 -2.65 -1.65 10.93
C GLY A 46 -1.28 -1.01 11.03
N ARG A 47 -0.27 -1.80 10.66
CA ARG A 47 1.13 -1.42 10.75
C ARG A 47 1.80 -1.59 9.39
N LEU A 48 2.48 -0.56 8.91
CA LEU A 48 3.21 -0.63 7.65
C LEU A 48 4.26 -1.74 7.72
N THR A 49 4.28 -2.64 6.75
CA THR A 49 5.30 -3.69 6.69
C THR A 49 6.63 -3.15 6.19
N GLY A 50 6.61 -1.99 5.52
CA GLY A 50 7.73 -1.42 4.79
C GLY A 50 7.68 -1.71 3.30
N GLN A 51 6.79 -2.59 2.83
CA GLN A 51 6.66 -2.86 1.40
C GLN A 51 5.90 -1.71 0.71
N ARG A 52 6.47 -1.25 -0.41
CA ARG A 52 5.95 -0.22 -1.30
C ARG A 52 5.86 -0.77 -2.71
N MET A 53 4.89 -0.29 -3.46
CA MET A 53 4.65 -0.66 -4.85
C MET A 53 4.27 0.60 -5.62
N ASP A 54 5.10 1.01 -6.56
CA ASP A 54 4.81 2.08 -7.50
C ASP A 54 4.25 1.44 -8.78
N GLN A 55 3.03 1.78 -9.19
CA GLN A 55 2.39 1.22 -10.39
C GLN A 55 1.92 2.32 -11.35
N GLY A 56 2.30 2.22 -12.62
CA GLY A 56 1.78 3.05 -13.72
C GLY A 56 2.60 4.30 -14.03
N ASP A 57 2.13 5.07 -15.02
CA ASP A 57 2.69 6.37 -15.42
C ASP A 57 1.56 7.41 -15.51
N PRO A 58 1.46 8.38 -14.58
CA PRO A 58 2.34 8.62 -13.43
C PRO A 58 2.26 7.51 -12.35
N PRO A 59 3.31 7.31 -11.54
CA PRO A 59 3.38 6.20 -10.60
C PRO A 59 2.40 6.38 -9.44
N TRP A 60 1.42 5.49 -9.34
CA TRP A 60 0.61 5.34 -8.13
C TRP A 60 1.40 4.59 -7.07
N ARG A 61 1.58 5.23 -5.92
CA ARG A 61 2.30 4.66 -4.77
C ARG A 61 1.36 3.92 -3.86
N TRP A 62 1.62 2.65 -3.68
CA TRP A 62 0.92 1.77 -2.77
C TRP A 62 1.87 1.36 -1.65
N CYS A 63 1.39 1.32 -0.41
CA CYS A 63 2.12 0.72 0.70
C CYS A 63 1.33 -0.45 1.25
N GLU A 64 2.04 -1.48 1.68
CA GLU A 64 1.45 -2.63 2.33
C GLU A 64 1.35 -2.39 3.84
N ILE A 65 0.13 -2.55 4.33
CA ILE A 65 -0.21 -2.51 5.74
C ILE A 65 -0.50 -3.94 6.16
N GLY A 66 0.31 -4.46 7.08
CA GLY A 66 0.09 -5.73 7.74
C GLY A 66 -0.36 -5.52 9.17
N ASP A 67 -0.45 -6.61 9.92
CA ASP A 67 -0.84 -6.58 11.34
C ASP A 67 -2.14 -5.75 11.53
N LEU A 68 -3.14 -6.04 10.70
CA LEU A 68 -4.39 -5.29 10.67
C LEU A 68 -5.12 -5.43 12.01
N VAL A 69 -5.11 -4.35 12.77
CA VAL A 69 -5.75 -4.21 14.08
C VAL A 69 -7.25 -3.96 13.91
N ALA A 70 -7.63 -3.14 12.93
CA ALA A 70 -9.01 -2.94 12.54
C ALA A 70 -9.15 -3.26 11.05
N LYS A 71 -10.03 -4.20 10.73
CA LYS A 71 -10.40 -4.57 9.37
C LYS A 71 -11.90 -4.86 9.31
N PRO A 72 -12.58 -4.58 8.19
CA PRO A 72 -13.95 -5.00 7.99
C PRO A 72 -14.05 -6.53 8.05
N GLU A 73 -15.19 -7.04 8.52
CA GLU A 73 -15.43 -8.47 8.69
C GLU A 73 -15.32 -9.24 7.36
N GLU A 74 -15.58 -8.56 6.24
CA GLU A 74 -15.52 -9.10 4.88
C GLU A 74 -14.08 -9.22 4.34
N PHE A 75 -13.08 -8.68 5.04
CA PHE A 75 -11.68 -8.75 4.62
C PHE A 75 -10.96 -9.90 5.31
N ASP A 76 -10.77 -11.01 4.59
CA ASP A 76 -10.00 -12.18 5.07
C ASP A 76 -8.47 -12.04 4.91
N GLY A 77 -7.99 -10.94 4.31
CA GLY A 77 -6.56 -10.71 4.14
C GLY A 77 -5.82 -10.43 5.46
N GLU A 78 -4.58 -10.93 5.55
CA GLU A 78 -3.66 -10.59 6.65
C GLU A 78 -2.93 -9.27 6.40
N THR A 79 -2.78 -8.88 5.14
CA THR A 79 -2.20 -7.62 4.69
C THR A 79 -3.08 -6.97 3.63
N VAL A 80 -3.06 -5.64 3.57
CA VAL A 80 -3.78 -4.83 2.59
C VAL A 80 -2.83 -3.85 1.93
N TRP A 81 -2.95 -3.69 0.62
CA TRP A 81 -2.28 -2.63 -0.11
C TRP A 81 -3.19 -1.41 -0.16
N CYS A 82 -2.68 -0.27 0.26
CA CYS A 82 -3.40 1.00 0.21
C CYS A 82 -2.51 2.06 -0.44
N GLU A 83 -3.11 2.97 -1.19
CA GLU A 83 -2.37 4.07 -1.81
C GLU A 83 -1.83 5.03 -0.72
N GLU A 84 -0.58 5.44 -0.84
CA GLU A 84 0.12 6.33 0.12
C GLU A 84 -0.68 7.62 0.39
N SER A 85 -1.42 8.15 -0.60
CA SER A 85 -2.28 9.33 -0.43
C SER A 85 -3.42 9.13 0.57
N TYR A 86 -3.81 7.89 0.86
CA TYR A 86 -4.90 7.52 1.76
C TYR A 86 -4.40 6.84 3.04
N ILE A 87 -3.09 6.83 3.26
CA ILE A 87 -2.48 6.31 4.48
C ILE A 87 -2.19 7.48 5.42
N TYR A 88 -2.82 7.44 6.58
CA TYR A 88 -2.69 8.43 7.63
C TYR A 88 -1.96 7.82 8.81
N GLU A 89 -0.84 8.42 9.19
CA GLU A 89 -0.02 7.89 10.27
C GLU A 89 -0.64 8.24 11.62
N ILE A 90 -0.91 7.22 12.43
CA ILE A 90 -1.56 7.41 13.75
C ILE A 90 -0.53 7.86 14.79
N ASP A 91 0.75 7.51 14.57
CA ASP A 91 1.88 7.87 15.44
C ASP A 91 2.35 9.34 15.24
N GLY A 92 1.44 10.22 14.84
CA GLY A 92 1.68 11.64 14.62
C GLY A 92 1.64 12.47 15.91
N GLU A 93 2.37 12.08 16.96
CA GLU A 93 2.72 13.03 18.01
C GLU A 93 3.90 13.86 17.49
N ALA A 94 3.59 15.12 17.14
CA ALA A 94 4.55 16.12 16.73
C ALA A 94 5.71 16.24 17.74
N SER A 95 6.94 16.34 17.24
CA SER A 95 8.07 16.94 17.98
C SER A 95 8.91 17.79 17.05
#